data_AF-A0A5J4USU9-F1
#
_entry.id   AF-A0A5J4USU9-F1
#
_cell.length_a   1.000
_cell.length_b   1.000
_cell.length_c   1.000
_cell.angle_alpha   90.00
_cell.angle_beta   90.00
_cell.angle_gamma   90.00
#
_symmetry.space_group_name_H-M   'P 1'
#
loop_
_entity.id
_entity.type
_entity.pdbx_description
1 polymer ?
#
loop_
_entity_poly.entity_id
_entity_poly.type
_entity_poly.pdbx_seq_one_letter_code
_entity_poly.pdbx_strand_id
1 'polypeptide(L)'
;MATHIILGALCMLPPRSDDTLASGPSETEQEKERVKLLGQILGFTNIPTQEKFIEELTNKHIHLVVTSTVSGLLNLLQNEKRPHKLNKEKEVLLEDIKQSPEYGQYYQALQRVFLIRTLKIVSHSYSSISISSLSSLTGLTPMKLQLFLLSQSHQFGGSKYDGKISFDVAVDYSMNLKTDEKKNVSVNVNINANVNVEKEKEKEEKKEGEENKDTEKEKEKEQTTEQPNPNPESKPLIKPKQHQNIISLPVNGTTIPLTALHSQQSLLYDLAKNIRKATRKLTEDELILIKSFTTKKPLAILKKQLQESSILTLFPTTTSSSNQLPSLIAAELPVILASLQQEKFKSAMKKLEEVRADVLRRQQAIEEKKEENERKEAKKREKEALKQAEQQQRILKEEQEKAQREAKRREAEEIKHRDGLRRIEQAKIDAASIKIQIDPDLLAGQDPDAIENYIKAKRDEINKKALDEDAEVRNLMKNRDFLVRALRERELPERVKFQKSKEQKSFENYQAVKQSRLQAHKKKWEQLFNLKQHIAPLEQYAQAKIDEITGKREEIRRKWEIDREIK
;
A
#
# COMPACT_ATOMS: atom_id res chain seq x y z
N MET A 1 8.69 27.17 -28.98
CA MET A 1 7.58 26.39 -28.38
C MET A 1 8.04 25.03 -27.84
N ALA A 2 8.66 24.15 -28.63
CA ALA A 2 9.13 22.83 -28.18
C ALA A 2 10.05 22.91 -26.94
N THR A 3 10.98 23.86 -26.91
CA THR A 3 11.88 24.13 -25.77
C THR A 3 11.11 24.43 -24.48
N HIS A 4 10.05 25.25 -24.55
CA HIS A 4 9.20 25.55 -23.39
C HIS A 4 8.46 24.32 -22.88
N ILE A 5 8.01 23.44 -23.78
CA ILE A 5 7.29 22.22 -23.41
C ILE A 5 8.24 21.28 -22.64
N ILE A 6 9.46 21.07 -23.14
CA ILE A 6 10.45 20.23 -22.44
C ILE A 6 10.90 20.88 -21.14
N LEU A 7 11.18 22.19 -21.12
CA LEU A 7 11.54 22.89 -19.88
C LEU A 7 10.40 22.81 -18.86
N GLY A 8 9.15 22.99 -19.28
CA GLY A 8 7.97 22.84 -18.43
C GLY A 8 7.89 21.43 -17.83
N ALA A 9 8.05 20.39 -18.67
CA ALA A 9 8.09 19.00 -18.24
C ALA A 9 9.21 18.71 -17.23
N LEU A 10 10.41 19.24 -17.47
CA LEU A 10 11.57 19.08 -16.60
C LEU A 10 11.40 19.82 -15.26
N CYS A 11 10.68 20.93 -15.26
CA CYS A 11 10.37 21.69 -14.04
C CYS A 11 9.29 21.05 -13.16
N MET A 12 8.56 20.04 -13.66
CA MET A 12 7.57 19.33 -12.86
C MET A 12 8.29 18.63 -11.71
N LEU A 13 7.84 18.90 -10.48
CA LEU A 13 8.33 18.18 -9.31
C LEU A 13 7.69 16.79 -9.28
N PRO A 14 8.43 15.75 -8.86
CA PRO A 14 7.83 14.45 -8.64
C PRO A 14 6.68 14.59 -7.62
N PRO A 15 5.55 13.88 -7.83
CA PRO A 15 4.42 13.96 -6.92
C PRO A 15 4.83 13.54 -5.52
N ARG A 16 4.33 14.25 -4.50
CA ARG A 16 4.55 13.90 -3.11
C ARG A 16 3.94 12.52 -2.84
N SER A 17 4.70 11.63 -2.20
CA SER A 17 4.15 10.36 -1.75
C SER A 17 3.38 10.59 -0.46
N ASP A 18 2.06 10.78 -0.57
CA ASP A 18 1.14 11.16 0.50
C ASP A 18 0.88 10.09 1.57
N ASP A 19 1.92 9.41 2.07
CA ASP A 19 1.80 8.44 3.16
C ASP A 19 2.23 9.00 4.53
N THR A 20 2.70 10.26 4.59
CA THR A 20 3.08 10.86 5.88
C THR A 20 1.88 11.44 6.61
N LEU A 21 1.51 10.70 7.67
CA LEU A 21 0.57 10.88 8.80
C LEU A 21 0.25 12.29 9.35
N ALA A 22 0.77 13.39 8.79
CA ALA A 22 0.63 14.74 9.33
C ALA A 22 -0.56 15.52 8.75
N SER A 23 -0.93 15.29 7.49
CA SER A 23 -2.21 15.73 6.93
C SER A 23 -3.25 14.66 7.24
N GLY A 24 -4.38 15.03 7.84
CA GLY A 24 -5.45 14.07 8.15
C GLY A 24 -5.84 13.25 6.90
N PRO A 25 -6.33 12.01 7.06
CA PRO A 25 -6.68 11.13 5.94
C PRO A 25 -7.69 11.74 4.94
N SER A 26 -8.41 12.80 5.34
CA SER A 26 -9.39 13.47 4.48
C SER A 26 -8.80 14.49 3.49
N GLU A 27 -7.64 15.09 3.78
CA GLU A 27 -7.10 16.15 2.90
C GLU A 27 -6.36 15.58 1.69
N THR A 28 -5.65 14.46 1.87
CA THR A 28 -4.84 13.83 0.81
C THR A 28 -5.69 13.12 -0.23
N GLU A 29 -6.82 12.50 0.15
CA GLU A 29 -7.76 11.90 -0.80
C GLU A 29 -8.48 12.97 -1.61
N GLN A 30 -8.93 14.05 -0.97
CA GLN A 30 -9.56 15.17 -1.67
C GLN A 30 -8.60 15.87 -2.64
N GLU A 31 -7.33 16.04 -2.29
CA GLU A 31 -6.33 16.62 -3.20
C GLU A 31 -6.08 15.70 -4.40
N LYS A 32 -5.95 14.38 -4.19
CA LYS A 32 -5.84 13.41 -5.29
C LYS A 32 -7.07 13.43 -6.20
N GLU A 33 -8.27 13.49 -5.63
CA GLU A 33 -9.52 13.61 -6.40
C GLU A 33 -9.59 14.93 -7.18
N ARG A 34 -9.18 16.05 -6.58
CA ARG A 34 -9.10 17.35 -7.27
C ARG A 34 -8.11 17.32 -8.43
N VAL A 35 -6.92 16.74 -8.23
CA VAL A 35 -5.91 16.59 -9.30
C VAL A 35 -6.43 15.66 -10.40
N LYS A 36 -7.13 14.57 -10.03
CA LYS A 36 -7.75 13.65 -10.99
C LYS A 36 -8.85 14.37 -11.80
N LEU A 37 -9.71 15.13 -11.14
CA LEU A 37 -10.76 15.92 -11.79
C LEU A 37 -10.17 16.98 -12.73
N LEU A 38 -9.12 17.68 -12.30
CA LEU A 38 -8.42 18.65 -13.14
C LEU A 38 -7.79 17.98 -14.36
N GLY A 39 -7.18 16.80 -14.18
CA GLY A 39 -6.67 15.97 -15.27
C GLY A 39 -7.78 15.61 -16.26
N GLN A 40 -8.95 15.19 -15.77
CA GLN A 40 -10.11 14.86 -16.60
C GLN A 40 -10.65 16.08 -17.37
N ILE A 41 -10.71 17.26 -16.75
CA ILE A 41 -11.13 18.50 -17.42
C ILE A 41 -10.17 18.85 -18.57
N LEU A 42 -8.87 18.58 -18.39
CA LEU A 42 -7.86 18.77 -19.43
C LEU A 42 -7.83 17.63 -20.47
N GLY A 43 -8.72 16.64 -20.35
CA GLY A 43 -8.81 15.51 -21.27
C GLY A 43 -7.81 14.38 -21.01
N PHE A 44 -7.08 14.40 -19.89
CA PHE A 44 -6.22 13.30 -19.49
C PHE A 44 -7.03 12.19 -18.81
N THR A 45 -6.86 10.95 -19.29
CA THR A 45 -7.51 9.75 -18.69
C THR A 45 -6.84 9.32 -17.38
N ASN A 46 -5.54 9.58 -17.26
CA ASN A 46 -4.73 9.27 -16.08
C ASN A 46 -3.98 10.53 -15.64
N ILE A 47 -3.66 10.63 -14.33
CA ILE A 47 -2.85 11.74 -13.81
C ILE A 47 -1.48 11.68 -14.49
N PRO A 48 -1.10 12.70 -15.28
CA PRO A 48 0.18 12.70 -15.99
C PRO A 48 1.31 12.80 -14.96
N THR A 49 2.22 11.82 -14.97
CA THR A 49 3.47 11.88 -14.20
C THR A 49 4.57 12.46 -15.08
N GLN A 50 5.55 13.13 -14.46
CA GLN A 50 6.70 13.69 -15.18
C GLN A 50 7.38 12.66 -16.08
N GLU A 51 7.59 11.44 -15.58
CA GLU A 51 8.25 10.36 -16.33
C GLU A 51 7.45 9.96 -17.58
N LYS A 52 6.13 9.74 -17.44
CA LYS A 52 5.26 9.40 -18.57
C LYS A 52 5.17 10.53 -19.59
N PHE A 53 5.10 11.78 -19.11
CA PHE A 53 5.03 12.94 -19.98
C PHE A 53 6.33 13.10 -20.79
N ILE A 54 7.48 12.94 -20.14
CA ILE A 54 8.79 12.95 -20.82
C ILE A 54 8.93 11.79 -21.82
N GLU A 55 8.46 10.60 -21.47
CA GLU A 55 8.43 9.44 -22.37
C GLU A 55 7.57 9.74 -23.61
N GLU A 56 6.39 10.35 -23.43
CA GLU A 56 5.51 10.75 -24.52
C GLU A 56 6.17 11.82 -25.43
N LEU A 57 6.83 12.82 -24.86
CA LEU A 57 7.59 13.82 -25.62
C LEU A 57 8.76 13.19 -26.40
N THR A 58 9.37 12.14 -25.84
CA THR A 58 10.46 11.40 -26.48
C THR A 58 9.93 10.58 -27.65
N ASN A 59 8.81 9.88 -27.46
CA ASN A 59 8.13 9.09 -28.50
C ASN A 59 7.62 9.96 -29.66
N LYS A 60 7.20 11.20 -29.37
CA LYS A 60 6.84 12.19 -30.39
C LYS A 60 8.04 12.87 -31.05
N HIS A 61 9.26 12.45 -30.72
CA HIS A 61 10.52 13.02 -31.24
C HIS A 61 10.68 14.53 -31.02
N ILE A 62 10.00 15.11 -30.03
CA ILE A 62 10.04 16.56 -29.75
C ILE A 62 11.44 16.98 -29.30
N HIS A 63 12.16 16.08 -28.62
CA HIS A 63 13.55 16.30 -28.18
C HIS A 63 14.53 16.59 -29.34
N LEU A 64 14.22 16.19 -30.58
CA LEU A 64 15.06 16.47 -31.75
C LEU A 64 14.95 17.92 -32.24
N VAL A 65 13.84 18.59 -31.91
CA VAL A 65 13.53 19.96 -32.38
C VAL A 65 13.93 21.02 -31.34
N VAL A 66 14.35 20.58 -30.15
CA VAL A 66 14.70 21.47 -29.04
C VAL A 66 16.17 21.91 -29.13
N THR A 67 16.47 23.09 -28.59
CA THR A 67 17.84 23.61 -28.52
C THR A 67 18.79 22.61 -27.87
N SER A 68 20.03 22.57 -28.36
CA SER A 68 21.06 21.63 -27.89
C SER A 68 21.28 21.72 -26.38
N THR A 69 21.18 22.92 -25.79
CA THR A 69 21.27 23.16 -24.35
C THR A 69 20.21 22.37 -23.56
N VAL A 70 18.94 22.42 -23.98
CA VAL A 70 17.85 21.75 -23.27
C VAL A 70 17.82 20.25 -23.55
N SER A 71 18.23 19.82 -24.75
CA SER A 71 18.48 18.40 -25.05
C SER A 71 19.61 17.83 -24.17
N GLY A 72 20.69 18.57 -23.99
CA GLY A 72 21.76 18.26 -23.05
C GLY A 72 21.25 18.14 -21.61
N LEU A 73 20.38 19.06 -21.19
CA LEU A 73 19.78 19.07 -19.85
C LEU A 73 18.87 17.85 -19.60
N LEU A 74 18.08 17.47 -20.60
CA LEU A 74 17.25 16.26 -20.56
C LEU A 74 18.10 15.00 -20.40
N ASN A 75 19.13 14.86 -21.23
CA ASN A 75 20.07 13.73 -21.16
C ASN A 75 20.80 13.68 -19.82
N LEU A 76 21.21 14.83 -19.30
CA LEU A 76 21.90 14.96 -18.02
C LEU A 76 21.01 14.49 -16.86
N LEU A 77 19.76 14.92 -16.80
CA LEU A 77 18.84 14.52 -15.72
C LEU A 77 18.46 13.03 -15.76
N GLN A 78 18.26 12.47 -16.96
CA GLN A 78 17.84 11.08 -17.13
C GLN A 78 18.99 10.09 -16.95
N ASN A 79 20.10 10.30 -17.65
CA ASN A 79 21.13 9.28 -17.85
C ASN A 79 22.29 9.39 -16.86
N GLU A 80 22.58 10.59 -16.35
CA GLU A 80 23.75 10.77 -15.48
C GLU A 80 23.47 10.25 -14.06
N LYS A 81 24.34 9.34 -13.62
CA LYS A 81 24.27 8.71 -12.30
C LYS A 81 25.37 9.18 -11.37
N ARG A 82 26.32 10.02 -11.83
CA ARG A 82 27.42 10.52 -11.00
C ARG A 82 27.11 11.93 -10.50
N PRO A 83 27.05 12.16 -9.18
CA PRO A 83 26.60 13.45 -8.66
C PRO A 83 27.59 14.59 -8.95
N HIS A 84 28.90 14.31 -8.98
CA HIS A 84 29.93 15.31 -9.30
C HIS A 84 29.85 15.79 -10.75
N LYS A 85 29.60 14.87 -11.69
CA LYS A 85 29.47 15.20 -13.11
C LYS A 85 28.19 15.99 -13.36
N LEU A 86 27.09 15.56 -12.73
CA LEU A 86 25.82 16.29 -12.73
C LEU A 86 25.99 17.74 -12.26
N ASN A 87 26.75 17.98 -11.18
CA ASN A 87 26.94 19.33 -10.66
C ASN A 87 27.80 20.23 -11.55
N LYS A 88 28.83 19.69 -12.21
CA LYS A 88 29.68 20.48 -13.12
C LYS A 88 28.95 20.84 -14.40
N GLU A 89 28.27 19.87 -15.00
CA GLU A 89 27.59 20.07 -16.28
C GLU A 89 26.30 20.90 -16.13
N LYS A 90 25.60 20.79 -14.98
CA LYS A 90 24.40 21.62 -14.75
C LYS A 90 24.72 23.12 -14.71
N GLU A 91 25.88 23.52 -14.17
CA GLU A 91 26.21 24.95 -13.99
C GLU A 91 26.38 25.64 -15.33
N VAL A 92 27.05 24.99 -16.28
CA VAL A 92 27.21 25.49 -17.65
C VAL A 92 25.84 25.63 -18.33
N LEU A 93 25.01 24.59 -18.28
CA LEU A 93 23.70 24.58 -18.94
C LEU A 93 22.69 25.54 -18.30
N LEU A 94 22.75 25.74 -16.98
CA LEU A 94 21.85 26.66 -16.27
C LEU A 94 22.21 28.12 -16.48
N GLU A 95 23.48 28.46 -16.70
CA GLU A 95 23.88 29.83 -17.00
C GLU A 95 23.37 30.26 -18.39
N ASP A 96 23.42 29.37 -19.40
CA ASP A 96 22.83 29.60 -20.72
C ASP A 96 21.31 29.87 -20.65
N ILE A 97 20.60 29.12 -19.79
CA ILE A 97 19.16 29.29 -19.56
C ILE A 97 18.88 30.61 -18.84
N LYS A 98 19.74 31.02 -17.91
CA LYS A 98 19.59 32.27 -17.16
C LYS A 98 19.86 33.51 -18.02
N GLN A 99 20.77 33.41 -18.98
CA GLN A 99 21.01 34.47 -19.96
C GLN A 99 19.83 34.67 -20.93
N SER A 100 19.03 33.63 -21.14
CA SER A 100 17.85 33.66 -22.01
C SER A 100 16.62 34.23 -21.27
N PRO A 101 16.12 35.43 -21.61
CA PRO A 101 15.02 36.06 -20.87
C PRO A 101 13.71 35.26 -20.95
N GLU A 102 13.49 34.54 -22.04
CA GLU A 102 12.31 33.68 -22.24
C GLU A 102 12.26 32.48 -21.28
N TYR A 103 13.42 31.97 -20.87
CA TYR A 103 13.55 30.75 -20.07
C TYR A 103 13.86 31.03 -18.59
N GLY A 104 14.08 32.29 -18.22
CA GLY A 104 14.43 32.70 -16.86
C GLY A 104 13.42 32.23 -15.80
N GLN A 105 12.13 32.13 -16.14
CA GLN A 105 11.09 31.64 -15.22
C GLN A 105 11.30 30.19 -14.75
N TYR A 106 11.96 29.36 -15.56
CA TYR A 106 12.22 27.95 -15.24
C TYR A 106 13.46 27.75 -14.37
N TYR A 107 14.35 28.74 -14.30
CA TYR A 107 15.66 28.62 -13.65
C TYR A 107 15.56 28.15 -12.20
N GLN A 108 14.70 28.78 -11.39
CA GLN A 108 14.53 28.40 -9.98
C GLN A 108 13.94 27.00 -9.81
N ALA A 109 13.01 26.60 -10.67
CA ALA A 109 12.41 25.27 -10.63
C ALA A 109 13.43 24.20 -11.04
N LEU A 110 14.20 24.43 -12.09
CA LEU A 110 15.28 23.53 -12.51
C LEU A 110 16.34 23.36 -11.42
N GLN A 111 16.76 24.44 -10.76
CA GLN A 111 17.70 24.34 -9.64
C GLN A 111 17.20 23.39 -8.55
N ARG A 112 15.90 23.46 -8.21
CA ARG A 112 15.27 22.54 -7.25
C ARG A 112 15.24 21.11 -7.76
N VAL A 113 14.88 20.88 -9.02
CA VAL A 113 14.84 19.55 -9.64
C VAL A 113 16.24 18.92 -9.66
N PHE A 114 17.28 19.68 -10.05
CA PHE A 114 18.66 19.22 -9.99
C PHE A 114 19.08 18.88 -8.56
N LEU A 115 18.72 19.71 -7.58
CA LEU A 115 19.03 19.44 -6.19
C LEU A 115 18.39 18.14 -5.71
N ILE A 116 17.10 17.93 -5.98
CA ILE A 116 16.37 16.70 -5.66
C ILE A 116 17.03 15.50 -6.34
N ARG A 117 17.42 15.64 -7.62
CA ARG A 117 18.08 14.59 -8.39
C ARG A 117 19.45 14.25 -7.82
N THR A 118 20.28 15.24 -7.49
CA THR A 118 21.58 15.05 -6.83
C THR A 118 21.40 14.33 -5.50
N LEU A 119 20.46 14.77 -4.67
CA LEU A 119 20.17 14.12 -3.39
C LEU A 119 19.73 12.67 -3.58
N LYS A 120 18.86 12.40 -4.56
CA LYS A 120 18.45 11.03 -4.93
C LYS A 120 19.65 10.20 -5.41
N ILE A 121 20.57 10.74 -6.18
CA ILE A 121 21.76 9.98 -6.61
C ILE A 121 22.69 9.70 -5.43
N VAL A 122 22.92 10.71 -4.59
CA VAL A 122 23.75 10.59 -3.38
C VAL A 122 23.15 9.56 -2.43
N SER A 123 21.83 9.54 -2.28
CA SER A 123 21.15 8.59 -1.41
C SER A 123 21.32 7.13 -1.82
N HIS A 124 21.47 6.87 -3.12
CA HIS A 124 21.70 5.53 -3.63
C HIS A 124 23.18 5.14 -3.58
N SER A 125 24.09 6.12 -3.61
CA SER A 125 25.53 5.88 -3.75
C SER A 125 26.27 5.89 -2.40
N TYR A 126 25.74 6.57 -1.39
CA TYR A 126 26.39 6.78 -0.09
C TYR A 126 25.44 6.42 1.04
N SER A 127 25.93 5.61 2.00
CA SER A 127 25.19 5.33 3.24
C SER A 127 25.21 6.52 4.20
N SER A 128 26.32 7.26 4.25
CA SER A 128 26.46 8.47 5.06
C SER A 128 27.31 9.51 4.33
N ILE A 129 26.93 10.79 4.46
CA ILE A 129 27.69 11.92 3.89
C ILE A 129 27.65 13.10 4.85
N SER A 130 28.77 13.81 5.00
CA SER A 130 28.80 15.03 5.80
C SER A 130 28.07 16.17 5.09
N ILE A 131 27.42 17.07 5.84
CA ILE A 131 26.71 18.21 5.25
C ILE A 131 27.66 19.15 4.50
N SER A 132 28.92 19.24 4.95
CA SER A 132 29.95 20.07 4.31
C SER A 132 30.33 19.51 2.94
N SER A 133 30.49 18.18 2.82
CA SER A 133 30.70 17.52 1.53
C SER A 133 29.47 17.58 0.63
N LEU A 134 28.27 17.51 1.19
CA LEU A 134 27.03 17.65 0.42
C LEU A 134 26.81 19.10 -0.05
N SER A 135 27.23 20.07 0.76
CA SER A 135 27.20 21.50 0.46
C SER A 135 28.16 21.85 -0.67
N SER A 136 29.41 21.35 -0.62
CA SER A 136 30.36 21.51 -1.72
C SER A 136 29.90 20.82 -3.00
N LEU A 137 29.19 19.70 -2.89
CA LEU A 137 28.64 18.96 -4.03
C LEU A 137 27.45 19.65 -4.69
N THR A 138 26.63 20.38 -3.93
CA THR A 138 25.39 21.00 -4.45
C THR A 138 25.56 22.47 -4.81
N GLY A 139 26.61 23.12 -4.30
CA GLY A 139 26.84 24.56 -4.42
C GLY A 139 25.98 25.40 -3.47
N LEU A 140 25.26 24.78 -2.54
CA LEU A 140 24.38 25.48 -1.59
C LEU A 140 25.08 25.62 -0.25
N THR A 141 24.94 26.79 0.38
CA THR A 141 25.35 27.01 1.78
C THR A 141 24.73 25.92 2.69
N PRO A 142 25.46 25.39 3.69
CA PRO A 142 24.99 24.30 4.54
C PRO A 142 23.61 24.56 5.17
N MET A 143 23.33 25.81 5.56
CA MET A 143 22.05 26.21 6.15
C MET A 143 20.88 26.13 5.16
N LYS A 144 21.04 26.63 3.92
CA LYS A 144 20.01 26.50 2.86
C LYS A 144 19.77 25.05 2.50
N LEU A 145 20.84 24.25 2.46
CA LEU A 145 20.74 22.81 2.19
C LEU A 145 19.97 22.10 3.30
N GLN A 146 20.24 22.42 4.58
CA GLN A 146 19.52 21.87 5.72
C GLN A 146 18.03 22.26 5.70
N LEU A 147 17.73 23.54 5.45
CA LEU A 147 16.34 24.02 5.34
C LEU A 147 15.61 23.35 4.18
N PHE A 148 16.31 23.13 3.05
CA PHE A 148 15.78 22.38 1.92
C PHE A 148 15.50 20.93 2.30
N LEU A 149 16.45 20.22 2.92
CA LEU A 149 16.28 18.84 3.37
C LEU A 149 15.10 18.71 4.35
N LEU A 150 14.94 19.66 5.28
CA LEU A 150 13.79 19.72 6.18
C LEU A 150 12.47 19.90 5.39
N SER A 151 12.43 20.83 4.43
CA SER A 151 11.24 21.05 3.60
C SER A 151 10.85 19.84 2.73
N GLN A 152 11.84 19.05 2.32
CA GLN A 152 11.65 17.86 1.50
C GLN A 152 11.53 16.56 2.32
N SER A 153 11.73 16.62 3.64
CA SER A 153 11.68 15.45 4.51
C SER A 153 10.35 14.69 4.40
N HIS A 154 9.24 15.39 4.14
CA HIS A 154 7.93 14.80 3.86
C HIS A 154 7.82 14.15 2.46
N GLN A 155 8.55 14.66 1.46
CA GLN A 155 8.54 14.11 0.10
C GLN A 155 9.37 12.83 -0.01
N PHE A 156 10.40 12.72 0.83
CA PHE A 156 11.28 11.55 0.87
C PHE A 156 10.88 10.56 1.98
N GLY A 157 10.32 11.05 3.08
CA GLY A 157 9.76 10.23 4.15
C GLY A 157 8.39 9.73 3.76
N GLY A 158 8.30 8.51 3.25
CA GLY A 158 7.01 7.91 2.91
C GLY A 158 7.13 6.44 2.55
N SER A 159 6.72 5.59 3.50
CA SER A 159 6.53 4.14 3.36
C SER A 159 7.81 3.27 3.43
N LYS A 160 7.88 2.49 4.51
CA LYS A 160 8.80 1.33 4.69
C LYS A 160 8.53 0.19 3.69
N TYR A 161 7.61 0.36 2.73
CA TYR A 161 7.09 -0.73 1.92
C TYR A 161 7.14 -0.51 0.39
N ASP A 162 7.43 0.70 -0.12
CA ASP A 162 7.42 0.97 -1.57
C ASP A 162 8.75 1.54 -2.13
N GLY A 163 9.88 1.28 -1.49
CA GLY A 163 11.19 1.60 -2.08
C GLY A 163 11.48 3.10 -2.23
N LYS A 164 10.91 3.95 -1.36
CA LYS A 164 11.18 5.39 -1.35
C LYS A 164 12.28 5.73 -0.33
N ILE A 165 13.14 6.65 -0.74
CA ILE A 165 14.40 7.02 -0.08
C ILE A 165 14.10 7.70 1.25
N SER A 166 14.31 7.04 2.38
CA SER A 166 14.29 7.72 3.68
C SER A 166 15.62 8.44 3.92
N PHE A 167 15.61 9.77 3.88
CA PHE A 167 16.67 10.55 4.51
C PHE A 167 16.39 10.59 6.02
N ASP A 168 17.00 9.69 6.77
CA ASP A 168 17.13 9.87 8.21
C ASP A 168 18.20 10.94 8.43
N VAL A 169 17.82 12.21 8.26
CA VAL A 169 18.69 13.35 8.57
C VAL A 169 18.82 13.44 10.10
N ALA A 170 19.57 12.52 10.67
CA ALA A 170 20.05 12.59 12.03
C ALA A 170 21.14 13.67 12.06
N VAL A 171 20.74 14.94 12.22
CA VAL A 171 21.70 16.02 12.42
C VAL A 171 22.33 15.81 13.80
N ASP A 172 23.43 15.07 13.82
CA ASP A 172 24.15 14.79 15.04
C ASP A 172 24.97 16.03 15.42
N TYR A 173 24.39 16.89 16.26
CA TYR A 173 25.07 18.04 16.84
C TYR A 173 26.01 17.62 18.00
N SER A 174 26.12 16.32 18.31
CA SER A 174 26.68 15.85 19.59
C SER A 174 28.20 15.69 19.65
N MET A 175 28.95 16.08 18.62
CA MET A 175 30.42 16.17 18.73
C MET A 175 30.82 17.61 19.07
N ASN A 176 30.80 17.95 20.37
CA ASN A 176 31.78 18.84 21.05
C ASN A 176 31.25 19.37 22.41
N LEU A 177 31.32 18.52 23.43
CA LEU A 177 31.51 18.96 24.82
C LEU A 177 32.90 18.48 25.27
N LYS A 178 33.95 19.12 24.75
CA LYS A 178 35.20 19.53 25.44
C LYS A 178 36.37 19.72 24.47
N THR A 179 37.24 20.64 24.89
CA THR A 179 38.59 21.00 24.42
C THR A 179 38.72 21.86 23.15
N ASP A 180 39.34 23.01 23.39
CA ASP A 180 39.79 24.01 22.43
C ASP A 180 40.79 23.42 21.45
N GLU A 181 40.34 23.14 20.23
CA GLU A 181 41.15 23.17 19.02
C GLU A 181 40.19 23.12 17.82
N LYS A 182 40.33 24.11 16.91
CA LYS A 182 39.58 24.34 15.66
C LYS A 182 38.36 23.43 15.41
N LYS A 183 37.21 23.91 15.91
CA LYS A 183 35.88 23.32 15.83
C LYS A 183 35.41 23.13 14.38
N ASN A 184 35.55 21.92 13.84
CA ASN A 184 34.78 21.49 12.68
C ASN A 184 33.55 20.71 13.17
N VAL A 185 32.37 21.34 13.12
CA VAL A 185 31.08 20.68 13.35
C VAL A 185 30.84 19.73 12.17
N SER A 186 30.97 18.42 12.39
CA SER A 186 30.63 17.42 11.38
C SER A 186 29.16 17.00 11.54
N VAL A 187 28.28 17.57 10.73
CA VAL A 187 26.91 17.06 10.58
C VAL A 187 26.96 15.85 9.66
N ASN A 188 26.57 14.68 10.15
CA ASN A 188 26.45 13.47 9.34
C ASN A 188 24.99 13.28 8.92
N VAL A 189 24.73 13.20 7.62
CA VAL A 189 23.41 12.81 7.08
C VAL A 189 23.44 11.31 6.86
N ASN A 190 22.60 10.56 7.59
CA ASN A 190 22.45 9.12 7.39
C ASN A 190 21.40 8.88 6.30
N ILE A 191 21.78 8.18 5.23
CA ILE A 191 20.90 7.99 4.08
C ILE A 191 20.59 6.51 3.93
N ASN A 192 19.40 6.12 4.35
CA ASN A 192 18.91 4.75 4.24
C ASN A 192 18.09 4.61 2.94
N ALA A 193 18.72 4.14 1.86
CA ALA A 193 18.01 3.75 0.64
C ALA A 193 17.72 2.24 0.67
N ASN A 194 16.45 1.86 0.87
CA ASN A 194 16.00 0.48 0.76
C ASN A 194 15.23 0.32 -0.56
N VAL A 195 15.76 -0.45 -1.52
CA VAL A 195 15.12 -0.68 -2.82
C VAL A 195 14.52 -2.07 -2.84
N ASN A 196 13.20 -2.18 -2.98
CA ASN A 196 12.49 -3.45 -3.17
C ASN A 196 11.60 -3.31 -4.41
N VAL A 197 11.95 -4.01 -5.48
CA VAL A 197 11.22 -3.99 -6.77
C VAL A 197 10.46 -5.31 -6.89
N GLU A 198 9.20 -5.25 -7.33
CA GLU A 198 8.24 -6.36 -7.55
C GLU A 198 7.27 -6.71 -6.40
N LYS A 199 6.28 -5.85 -6.09
CA LYS A 199 5.02 -6.27 -5.40
C LYS A 199 3.73 -5.53 -5.81
N GLU A 200 3.72 -4.73 -6.87
CA GLU A 200 2.52 -3.94 -7.22
C GLU A 200 1.36 -4.77 -7.81
N LYS A 201 1.58 -5.97 -8.37
CA LYS A 201 0.49 -6.79 -8.93
C LYS A 201 -0.34 -7.56 -7.89
N GLU A 202 0.08 -7.65 -6.63
CA GLU A 202 -0.56 -8.51 -5.62
C GLU A 202 -1.41 -7.71 -4.59
N LYS A 203 -1.35 -6.36 -4.63
CA LYS A 203 -2.06 -5.48 -3.68
C LYS A 203 -3.42 -4.98 -4.20
N GLU A 204 -3.65 -4.93 -5.51
CA GLU A 204 -4.97 -4.54 -6.06
C GLU A 204 -6.04 -5.61 -5.81
N GLU A 205 -5.71 -6.91 -5.87
CA GLU A 205 -6.66 -8.00 -5.59
C GLU A 205 -7.10 -8.13 -4.12
N LYS A 206 -6.39 -7.49 -3.17
CA LYS A 206 -6.75 -7.56 -1.74
C LYS A 206 -7.63 -6.41 -1.24
N LYS A 207 -7.68 -5.27 -1.94
CA LYS A 207 -8.48 -4.11 -1.52
C LYS A 207 -9.96 -4.25 -1.85
N GLU A 208 -10.33 -4.98 -2.91
CA GLU A 208 -11.74 -5.27 -3.22
C GLU A 208 -12.40 -6.28 -2.23
N GLY A 209 -11.60 -6.94 -1.38
CA GLY A 209 -12.09 -7.91 -0.40
C GLY A 209 -12.52 -7.36 0.96
N GLU A 210 -12.12 -6.13 1.33
CA GLU A 210 -12.35 -5.58 2.69
C GLU A 210 -13.51 -4.56 2.77
N GLU A 211 -13.97 -3.98 1.66
CA GLU A 211 -15.11 -3.04 1.66
C GLU A 211 -16.49 -3.69 1.91
N ASN A 212 -16.60 -5.02 1.93
CA ASN A 212 -17.88 -5.72 2.07
C ASN A 212 -18.19 -6.23 3.49
N LYS A 213 -17.39 -5.90 4.52
CA LYS A 213 -17.59 -6.41 5.90
C LYS A 213 -18.37 -5.50 6.85
N ASP A 214 -18.60 -4.23 6.50
CA ASP A 214 -19.21 -3.27 7.44
C ASP A 214 -20.75 -3.13 7.33
N THR A 215 -21.40 -3.87 6.42
CA THR A 215 -22.88 -3.86 6.29
C THR A 215 -23.62 -5.02 6.96
N GLU A 216 -22.93 -5.97 7.61
CA GLU A 216 -23.56 -7.21 8.10
C GLU A 216 -23.77 -7.28 9.64
N LYS A 217 -23.66 -6.16 10.37
CA LYS A 217 -23.79 -6.13 11.85
C LYS A 217 -25.06 -5.50 12.45
N GLU A 218 -26.04 -5.09 11.64
CA GLU A 218 -27.27 -4.45 12.14
C GLU A 218 -28.56 -5.30 12.06
N LYS A 219 -28.49 -6.62 11.82
CA LYS A 219 -29.71 -7.46 11.66
C LYS A 219 -29.88 -8.67 12.58
N GLU A 220 -29.17 -8.76 13.70
CA GLU A 220 -29.40 -9.84 14.68
C GLU A 220 -29.61 -9.28 16.09
N LYS A 221 -30.78 -8.66 16.31
CA LYS A 221 -31.39 -8.49 17.64
C LYS A 221 -32.90 -8.37 17.49
N GLU A 222 -33.57 -9.50 17.32
CA GLU A 222 -34.97 -9.71 17.73
C GLU A 222 -35.34 -11.16 17.45
N GLN A 223 -35.27 -12.01 18.49
CA GLN A 223 -36.30 -13.02 18.80
C GLN A 223 -35.89 -13.81 20.04
N THR A 224 -36.62 -13.54 21.10
CA THR A 224 -36.66 -14.24 22.37
C THR A 224 -37.73 -15.32 22.28
N THR A 225 -37.42 -16.58 22.60
CA THR A 225 -38.42 -17.53 23.13
C THR A 225 -37.77 -18.56 24.05
N GLU A 226 -38.56 -19.00 25.01
CA GLU A 226 -38.22 -19.58 26.31
C GLU A 226 -37.93 -21.10 26.32
N GLN A 227 -37.22 -21.51 27.41
CA GLN A 227 -37.23 -22.81 28.11
C GLN A 227 -36.47 -24.04 27.51
N PRO A 228 -36.16 -25.06 28.34
CA PRO A 228 -35.51 -25.00 29.66
C PRO A 228 -34.26 -25.91 29.75
N ASN A 229 -33.45 -25.63 30.76
CA ASN A 229 -32.22 -26.34 31.12
C ASN A 229 -32.51 -27.75 31.68
N PRO A 230 -31.63 -28.73 31.42
CA PRO A 230 -31.12 -29.49 32.57
C PRO A 230 -29.59 -29.70 32.55
N ASN A 231 -29.05 -29.75 33.77
CA ASN A 231 -27.76 -30.29 34.24
C ASN A 231 -27.23 -31.48 33.42
N PRO A 232 -25.90 -31.82 33.38
CA PRO A 232 -25.15 -32.12 34.62
C PRO A 232 -23.61 -31.90 34.62
N GLU A 233 -23.07 -31.87 35.85
CA GLU A 233 -21.87 -32.56 36.36
C GLU A 233 -20.46 -32.45 35.73
N SER A 234 -19.52 -32.17 36.64
CA SER A 234 -18.23 -32.85 36.87
C SER A 234 -16.94 -32.42 36.11
N LYS A 235 -15.89 -32.20 36.93
CA LYS A 235 -14.44 -32.04 36.67
C LYS A 235 -13.82 -33.26 35.93
N PRO A 236 -12.51 -33.34 35.52
CA PRO A 236 -11.33 -32.55 35.95
C PRO A 236 -10.22 -32.23 34.91
N LEU A 237 -9.41 -31.23 35.28
CA LEU A 237 -7.93 -31.19 35.31
C LEU A 237 -7.13 -32.14 34.38
N ILE A 238 -6.50 -31.59 33.34
CA ILE A 238 -5.33 -32.19 32.66
C ILE A 238 -4.24 -31.12 32.48
N LYS A 239 -3.09 -31.33 33.14
CA LYS A 239 -1.81 -30.65 32.88
C LYS A 239 -1.16 -31.26 31.62
N PRO A 240 -0.38 -30.49 30.84
CA PRO A 240 0.76 -31.06 30.16
C PRO A 240 2.08 -30.52 30.70
N LYS A 241 2.97 -31.48 30.95
CA LYS A 241 4.35 -31.35 31.40
C LYS A 241 5.22 -30.61 30.38
N GLN A 242 6.13 -29.82 30.92
CA GLN A 242 7.33 -29.35 30.25
C GLN A 242 8.23 -30.56 29.91
N HIS A 243 8.74 -30.62 28.69
CA HIS A 243 10.08 -31.14 28.44
C HIS A 243 10.77 -30.28 27.37
N GLN A 244 11.85 -29.67 27.82
CA GLN A 244 12.84 -28.93 27.04
C GLN A 244 13.64 -29.91 26.18
N ASN A 245 13.95 -29.52 24.95
CA ASN A 245 15.18 -29.95 24.29
C ASN A 245 15.69 -28.78 23.44
N ILE A 246 16.68 -28.09 23.99
CA ILE A 246 17.48 -27.05 23.35
C ILE A 246 18.68 -27.77 22.73
N ILE A 247 18.80 -27.72 21.40
CA ILE A 247 20.06 -28.01 20.70
C ILE A 247 20.62 -26.66 20.24
N SER A 248 21.70 -26.26 20.90
CA SER A 248 22.51 -25.09 20.56
C SER A 248 23.55 -25.45 19.49
N LEU A 249 23.76 -24.53 18.55
CA LEU A 249 24.91 -24.50 17.64
C LEU A 249 25.62 -23.16 17.82
N PRO A 250 26.97 -23.13 17.86
CA PRO A 250 27.71 -21.89 18.02
C PRO A 250 28.04 -21.29 16.64
N VAL A 251 27.82 -19.98 16.48
CA VAL A 251 28.50 -19.21 15.42
C VAL A 251 28.93 -17.84 15.97
N ASN A 252 30.24 -17.65 15.88
CA ASN A 252 31.08 -16.47 16.08
C ASN A 252 30.39 -15.11 16.13
N GLY A 253 30.78 -14.36 17.16
CA GLY A 253 30.31 -13.02 17.44
C GLY A 253 30.71 -12.00 16.38
N THR A 254 29.72 -11.26 15.93
CA THR A 254 29.78 -9.80 15.81
C THR A 254 28.33 -9.33 15.98
N THR A 255 28.07 -8.47 16.96
CA THR A 255 26.75 -7.84 17.15
C THR A 255 26.49 -6.93 15.96
N ILE A 256 25.54 -7.30 15.12
CA ILE A 256 25.15 -6.50 13.95
C ILE A 256 23.79 -5.85 14.24
N PRO A 257 23.63 -4.53 14.09
CA PRO A 257 22.35 -3.85 14.29
C PRO A 257 21.26 -4.43 13.38
N LEU A 258 19.99 -4.30 13.81
CA LEU A 258 18.79 -4.83 13.15
C LEU A 258 18.65 -4.44 11.65
N THR A 259 19.40 -3.43 11.20
CA THR A 259 19.55 -2.98 9.80
C THR A 259 20.35 -3.96 8.93
N ALA A 260 21.30 -4.72 9.50
CA ALA A 260 22.09 -5.68 8.73
C ALA A 260 21.36 -7.00 8.45
N LEU A 261 20.34 -7.34 9.24
CA LEU A 261 19.53 -8.54 9.00
C LEU A 261 18.79 -8.48 7.64
N HIS A 262 18.42 -7.27 7.19
CA HIS A 262 17.78 -7.05 5.89
C HIS A 262 18.80 -6.96 4.74
N SER A 263 19.99 -6.38 4.98
CA SER A 263 21.10 -6.47 4.01
C SER A 263 21.55 -7.91 3.78
N GLN A 264 21.48 -8.76 4.82
CA GLN A 264 21.74 -10.18 4.72
C GLN A 264 20.68 -10.92 3.91
N GLN A 265 19.41 -10.49 3.93
CA GLN A 265 18.39 -11.08 3.06
C GLN A 265 18.59 -10.73 1.57
N SER A 266 18.94 -9.47 1.26
CA SER A 266 19.32 -9.06 -0.10
C SER A 266 20.60 -9.77 -0.57
N LEU A 267 21.62 -9.85 0.28
CA LEU A 267 22.87 -10.56 -0.02
C LEU A 267 22.64 -12.07 -0.13
N LEU A 268 21.77 -12.67 0.68
CA LEU A 268 21.41 -14.09 0.56
C LEU A 268 20.61 -14.35 -0.72
N TYR A 269 19.79 -13.39 -1.17
CA TYR A 269 19.06 -13.49 -2.42
C TYR A 269 19.98 -13.35 -3.64
N ASP A 270 20.88 -12.36 -3.64
CA ASP A 270 21.89 -12.18 -4.69
C ASP A 270 22.93 -13.30 -4.69
N LEU A 271 23.33 -13.80 -3.51
CA LEU A 271 24.15 -15.00 -3.36
C LEU A 271 23.39 -16.22 -3.88
N ALA A 272 22.10 -16.39 -3.58
CA ALA A 272 21.31 -17.50 -4.12
C ALA A 272 21.13 -17.40 -5.65
N LYS A 273 21.02 -16.18 -6.19
CA LYS A 273 20.94 -15.91 -7.64
C LYS A 273 22.27 -16.17 -8.33
N ASN A 274 23.39 -15.77 -7.72
CA ASN A 274 24.74 -16.00 -8.23
C ASN A 274 25.15 -17.47 -8.08
N ILE A 275 24.79 -18.13 -6.98
CA ILE A 275 24.92 -19.58 -6.80
C ILE A 275 24.09 -20.29 -7.87
N ARG A 276 22.82 -19.93 -8.09
CA ARG A 276 22.01 -20.53 -9.18
C ARG A 276 22.63 -20.32 -10.57
N LYS A 277 23.23 -19.16 -10.84
CA LYS A 277 23.95 -18.89 -12.10
C LYS A 277 25.24 -19.70 -12.21
N ALA A 278 25.97 -19.90 -11.11
CA ALA A 278 27.21 -20.68 -11.06
C ALA A 278 26.95 -22.19 -11.11
N THR A 279 25.93 -22.69 -10.41
CA THR A 279 25.54 -24.11 -10.41
C THR A 279 24.89 -24.55 -11.72
N ARG A 280 24.36 -23.62 -12.53
CA ARG A 280 23.93 -23.91 -13.91
C ARG A 280 25.11 -24.08 -14.89
N LYS A 281 26.34 -23.74 -14.47
CA LYS A 281 27.56 -23.85 -15.30
C LYS A 281 28.49 -24.99 -14.88
N LEU A 282 28.22 -25.67 -13.77
CA LEU A 282 28.98 -26.83 -13.29
C LEU A 282 28.25 -28.11 -13.71
N THR A 283 28.99 -29.14 -14.15
CA THR A 283 28.42 -30.46 -14.44
C THR A 283 28.01 -31.14 -13.12
N GLU A 284 27.02 -32.05 -13.17
CA GLU A 284 26.44 -32.68 -11.96
C GLU A 284 27.49 -33.37 -11.07
N ASP A 285 28.56 -33.90 -11.66
CA ASP A 285 29.66 -34.57 -10.95
C ASP A 285 30.52 -33.62 -10.10
N GLU A 286 30.76 -32.40 -10.58
CA GLU A 286 31.54 -31.37 -9.85
C GLU A 286 30.74 -30.81 -8.65
N LEU A 287 29.41 -30.76 -8.79
CA LEU A 287 28.47 -30.35 -7.76
C LEU A 287 28.39 -31.35 -6.59
N ILE A 288 28.61 -32.64 -6.86
CA ILE A 288 28.67 -33.71 -5.85
C ILE A 288 29.99 -33.65 -5.08
N LEU A 289 31.10 -33.39 -5.77
CA LEU A 289 32.44 -33.30 -5.16
C LEU A 289 32.53 -32.11 -4.19
N ILE A 290 32.04 -30.93 -4.57
CA ILE A 290 32.12 -29.71 -3.73
C ILE A 290 31.20 -29.79 -2.49
N LYS A 291 30.03 -30.43 -2.60
CA LYS A 291 29.14 -30.66 -1.44
C LYS A 291 29.72 -31.64 -0.42
N SER A 292 30.64 -32.51 -0.83
CA SER A 292 31.29 -33.47 0.07
C SER A 292 32.36 -32.83 0.99
N PHE A 293 32.94 -31.68 0.60
CA PHE A 293 34.02 -31.01 1.35
C PHE A 293 33.57 -29.87 2.28
N THR A 294 32.36 -29.31 2.12
CA THR A 294 31.95 -28.06 2.81
C THR A 294 31.15 -28.24 4.11
N THR A 295 30.83 -29.46 4.53
CA THR A 295 30.21 -29.68 5.86
C THR A 295 31.29 -29.87 6.92
N LYS A 296 31.21 -29.21 8.08
CA LYS A 296 32.20 -29.32 9.19
C LYS A 296 32.14 -30.65 9.96
N LYS A 297 31.12 -31.49 9.69
CA LYS A 297 30.88 -32.77 10.39
C LYS A 297 31.85 -33.92 10.01
N PRO A 298 32.33 -34.10 8.77
CA PRO A 298 33.25 -35.18 8.42
C PRO A 298 34.60 -35.03 9.10
N LEU A 299 35.09 -33.80 9.34
CA LEU A 299 36.37 -33.55 10.04
C LEU A 299 36.29 -33.89 11.53
N ALA A 300 35.14 -33.66 12.17
CA ALA A 300 34.91 -34.02 13.57
C ALA A 300 34.70 -35.54 13.73
N ILE A 301 34.06 -36.18 12.76
CA ILE A 301 33.89 -37.64 12.72
C ILE A 301 35.22 -38.34 12.42
N LEU A 302 36.06 -37.80 11.53
CA LEU A 302 37.43 -38.30 11.29
C LEU A 302 38.33 -38.14 12.52
N LYS A 303 38.24 -37.02 13.26
CA LYS A 303 38.96 -36.83 14.53
C LYS A 303 38.48 -37.78 15.63
N LYS A 304 37.17 -38.04 15.71
CA LYS A 304 36.58 -38.94 16.71
C LYS A 304 36.86 -40.42 16.35
N GLN A 305 36.84 -40.79 15.08
CA GLN A 305 37.24 -42.12 14.61
C GLN A 305 38.74 -42.36 14.78
N LEU A 306 39.61 -41.36 14.62
CA LEU A 306 41.03 -41.49 14.97
C LEU A 306 41.29 -41.63 16.48
N GLN A 307 40.38 -41.14 17.33
CA GLN A 307 40.47 -41.26 18.79
C GLN A 307 39.81 -42.54 19.33
N GLU A 308 38.80 -43.07 18.64
CA GLU A 308 38.06 -44.27 19.03
C GLU A 308 38.60 -45.55 18.38
N SER A 309 39.40 -45.46 17.31
CA SER A 309 40.17 -46.60 16.82
C SER A 309 41.37 -46.84 17.74
N SER A 310 41.26 -47.85 18.61
CA SER A 310 42.34 -48.40 19.45
C SER A 310 43.48 -49.01 18.62
N ILE A 311 44.12 -48.22 17.76
CA ILE A 311 45.37 -48.55 17.03
C ILE A 311 46.57 -47.89 17.71
N LEU A 312 46.38 -47.37 18.94
CA LEU A 312 47.42 -46.70 19.72
C LEU A 312 48.05 -47.58 20.82
N THR A 313 47.91 -48.90 20.74
CA THR A 313 48.51 -49.84 21.70
C THR A 313 49.37 -50.94 21.06
N LEU A 314 49.95 -50.71 19.88
CA LEU A 314 50.99 -51.59 19.31
C LEU A 314 52.05 -50.77 18.57
N PHE A 315 52.81 -49.95 19.31
CA PHE A 315 54.15 -49.55 18.89
C PHE A 315 55.11 -49.88 20.03
N PRO A 316 55.88 -50.99 19.94
CA PRO A 316 57.01 -51.18 20.83
C PRO A 316 58.04 -50.10 20.49
N THR A 317 58.49 -49.40 21.52
CA THR A 317 59.64 -48.51 21.45
C THR A 317 60.90 -49.33 21.26
N THR A 318 61.23 -49.73 20.04
CA THR A 318 62.59 -50.13 19.69
C THR A 318 62.98 -49.60 18.32
N THR A 319 64.05 -48.83 18.33
CA THR A 319 64.84 -48.41 17.18
C THR A 319 65.19 -49.61 16.30
N SER A 320 64.69 -49.68 15.06
CA SER A 320 65.38 -50.24 13.88
C SER A 320 64.42 -50.44 12.70
N SER A 321 64.93 -50.08 11.51
CA SER A 321 64.52 -50.57 10.18
C SER A 321 63.20 -50.05 9.57
N SER A 322 63.34 -49.01 8.76
CA SER A 322 62.39 -48.68 7.69
C SER A 322 62.40 -49.77 6.63
N ASN A 323 61.24 -50.41 6.35
CA ASN A 323 60.79 -50.84 5.01
C ASN A 323 59.74 -51.99 4.99
N GLN A 324 58.83 -52.13 5.97
CA GLN A 324 57.75 -53.15 5.86
C GLN A 324 56.34 -52.73 6.34
N LEU A 325 56.03 -51.42 6.40
CA LEU A 325 54.68 -50.92 6.71
C LEU A 325 53.65 -50.82 5.55
N PRO A 326 53.96 -50.94 4.24
CA PRO A 326 52.94 -50.72 3.20
C PRO A 326 51.92 -51.87 3.00
N SER A 327 52.21 -53.11 3.39
CA SER A 327 51.41 -54.27 2.95
C SER A 327 50.18 -54.58 3.82
N LEU A 328 50.20 -54.27 5.12
CA LEU A 328 49.05 -54.47 6.00
C LEU A 328 47.96 -53.40 5.83
N ILE A 329 48.34 -52.16 5.50
CA ILE A 329 47.40 -51.04 5.29
C ILE A 329 46.57 -51.24 4.00
N ALA A 330 47.12 -51.95 3.01
CA ALA A 330 46.44 -52.19 1.73
C ALA A 330 45.25 -53.18 1.82
N ALA A 331 45.23 -54.07 2.82
CA ALA A 331 44.21 -55.11 2.94
C ALA A 331 42.93 -54.67 3.68
N GLU A 332 43.04 -53.71 4.62
CA GLU A 332 41.90 -53.31 5.48
C GLU A 332 41.13 -52.08 4.95
N LEU A 333 41.78 -51.23 4.15
CA LEU A 333 41.16 -50.05 3.52
C LEU A 333 39.90 -50.36 2.69
N PRO A 334 39.82 -51.43 1.88
CA PRO A 334 38.63 -51.74 1.10
C PRO A 334 37.42 -52.08 1.96
N VAL A 335 37.63 -52.76 3.10
CA VAL A 335 36.56 -53.18 4.02
C VAL A 335 35.99 -51.98 4.77
N ILE A 336 36.86 -51.05 5.21
CA ILE A 336 36.44 -49.79 5.84
C ILE A 336 35.71 -48.89 4.84
N LEU A 337 36.18 -48.85 3.59
CA LEU A 337 35.51 -48.06 2.55
C LEU A 337 34.11 -48.61 2.23
N ALA A 338 33.97 -49.93 2.15
CA ALA A 338 32.70 -50.60 1.89
C ALA A 338 31.67 -50.38 3.02
N SER A 339 32.08 -50.46 4.28
CA SER A 339 31.18 -50.20 5.43
C SER A 339 30.72 -48.74 5.46
N LEU A 340 31.62 -47.79 5.17
CA LEU A 340 31.33 -46.36 5.12
C LEU A 340 30.40 -46.01 3.95
N GLN A 341 30.54 -46.69 2.80
CA GLN A 341 29.61 -46.59 1.69
C GLN A 341 28.22 -47.15 2.05
N GLN A 342 28.17 -48.29 2.76
CA GLN A 342 26.91 -48.91 3.17
C GLN A 342 26.14 -48.03 4.18
N GLU A 343 26.82 -47.41 5.13
CA GLU A 343 26.20 -46.45 6.06
C GLU A 343 25.70 -45.19 5.36
N LYS A 344 26.46 -44.65 4.41
CA LYS A 344 26.02 -43.53 3.57
C LYS A 344 24.77 -43.87 2.78
N PHE A 345 24.71 -45.06 2.19
CA PHE A 345 23.54 -45.54 1.46
C PHE A 345 22.31 -45.69 2.38
N LYS A 346 22.47 -46.30 3.56
CA LYS A 346 21.39 -46.40 4.56
C LYS A 346 20.89 -45.03 5.01
N SER A 347 21.79 -44.08 5.26
CA SER A 347 21.41 -42.70 5.61
C SER A 347 20.69 -41.97 4.47
N ALA A 348 21.12 -42.20 3.23
CA ALA A 348 20.46 -41.64 2.05
C ALA A 348 19.05 -42.19 1.86
N MET A 349 18.87 -43.50 2.01
CA MET A 349 17.55 -44.15 1.93
C MET A 349 16.58 -43.63 2.99
N LYS A 350 17.03 -43.49 4.25
CA LYS A 350 16.20 -42.94 5.32
C LYS A 350 15.76 -41.50 5.04
N LYS A 351 16.66 -40.66 4.52
CA LYS A 351 16.32 -39.28 4.10
C LYS A 351 15.35 -39.26 2.92
N LEU A 352 15.49 -40.20 1.99
CA LEU A 352 14.57 -40.32 0.85
C LEU A 352 13.15 -40.66 1.32
N GLU A 353 13.02 -41.57 2.30
CA GLU A 353 11.74 -41.93 2.91
C GLU A 353 11.10 -40.76 3.65
N GLU A 354 11.88 -40.00 4.43
CA GLU A 354 11.40 -38.77 5.09
C GLU A 354 10.92 -37.73 4.08
N VAL A 355 11.67 -37.50 3.00
CA VAL A 355 11.27 -36.59 1.92
C VAL A 355 10.00 -37.07 1.23
N ARG A 356 9.87 -38.38 0.97
CA ARG A 356 8.66 -38.95 0.35
C ARG A 356 7.43 -38.77 1.24
N ALA A 357 7.57 -38.98 2.55
CA ALA A 357 6.49 -38.76 3.51
C ALA A 357 6.06 -37.27 3.56
N ASP A 358 7.02 -36.35 3.53
CA ASP A 358 6.74 -34.91 3.52
C ASP A 358 6.09 -34.45 2.20
N VAL A 359 6.48 -35.03 1.06
CA VAL A 359 5.83 -34.77 -0.23
C VAL A 359 4.37 -35.21 -0.21
N LEU A 360 4.07 -36.40 0.34
CA LEU A 360 2.69 -36.89 0.47
C LEU A 360 1.85 -35.99 1.38
N ARG A 361 2.38 -35.56 2.53
CA ARG A 361 1.70 -34.60 3.43
C ARG A 361 1.42 -33.27 2.75
N ARG A 362 2.36 -32.77 1.94
CA ARG A 362 2.16 -31.54 1.16
C ARG A 362 1.10 -31.71 0.08
N GLN A 363 1.05 -32.86 -0.59
CA GLN A 363 0.01 -33.14 -1.58
C GLN A 363 -1.38 -33.15 -0.93
N GLN A 364 -1.54 -33.84 0.21
CA GLN A 364 -2.80 -33.83 0.97
C GLN A 364 -3.22 -32.42 1.41
N ALA A 365 -2.28 -31.63 1.95
CA ALA A 365 -2.56 -30.25 2.35
C ALA A 365 -2.91 -29.31 1.18
N ILE A 366 -2.41 -29.60 -0.03
CA ILE A 366 -2.77 -28.87 -1.24
C ILE A 366 -4.18 -29.25 -1.70
N GLU A 367 -4.53 -30.54 -1.67
CA GLU A 367 -5.87 -31.02 -2.00
C GLU A 367 -6.93 -30.46 -1.05
N GLU A 368 -6.69 -30.47 0.27
CA GLU A 368 -7.60 -29.88 1.26
C GLU A 368 -7.82 -28.38 1.03
N LYS A 369 -6.74 -27.63 0.73
CA LYS A 369 -6.84 -26.20 0.43
C LYS A 369 -7.58 -25.93 -0.89
N LYS A 370 -7.43 -26.81 -1.87
CA LYS A 370 -8.15 -26.71 -3.14
C LYS A 370 -9.64 -26.92 -2.91
N GLU A 371 -10.02 -27.92 -2.12
CA GLU A 371 -11.42 -28.19 -1.76
C GLU A 371 -12.03 -27.04 -0.92
N GLU A 372 -11.28 -26.47 0.03
CA GLU A 372 -11.74 -25.34 0.83
C GLU A 372 -11.98 -24.09 -0.04
N ASN A 373 -11.10 -23.82 -1.00
CA ASN A 373 -11.26 -22.70 -1.93
C ASN A 373 -12.45 -22.92 -2.87
N GLU A 374 -12.66 -24.13 -3.38
CA GLU A 374 -13.80 -24.46 -4.22
C GLU A 374 -15.13 -24.30 -3.46
N ARG A 375 -15.18 -24.69 -2.18
CA ARG A 375 -16.34 -24.44 -1.30
C ARG A 375 -16.59 -22.94 -1.07
N LYS A 376 -15.55 -22.13 -0.93
CA LYS A 376 -15.68 -20.66 -0.79
C LYS A 376 -16.19 -20.01 -2.07
N GLU A 377 -15.69 -20.44 -3.22
CA GLU A 377 -16.18 -19.97 -4.52
C GLU A 377 -17.63 -20.39 -4.78
N ALA A 378 -18.00 -21.63 -4.46
CA ALA A 378 -19.38 -22.10 -4.58
C ALA A 378 -20.35 -21.24 -3.73
N LYS A 379 -19.99 -20.95 -2.47
CA LYS A 379 -20.76 -20.04 -1.60
C LYS A 379 -20.83 -18.61 -2.14
N LYS A 380 -19.76 -18.12 -2.76
CA LYS A 380 -19.75 -16.78 -3.38
C LYS A 380 -20.70 -16.71 -4.57
N ARG A 381 -20.67 -17.73 -5.45
CA ARG A 381 -21.58 -17.84 -6.60
C ARG A 381 -23.04 -17.97 -6.17
N GLU A 382 -23.32 -18.72 -5.11
CA GLU A 382 -24.67 -18.85 -4.55
C GLU A 382 -25.19 -17.50 -4.01
N LYS A 383 -24.37 -16.75 -3.27
CA LYS A 383 -24.73 -15.41 -2.79
C LYS A 383 -24.95 -14.41 -3.93
N GLU A 384 -24.14 -14.46 -4.98
CA GLU A 384 -24.30 -13.62 -6.17
C GLU A 384 -25.58 -13.97 -6.94
N ALA A 385 -25.88 -15.26 -7.10
CA ALA A 385 -27.13 -15.72 -7.71
C ALA A 385 -28.36 -15.27 -6.91
N LEU A 386 -28.30 -15.33 -5.57
CA LEU A 386 -29.39 -14.87 -4.71
C LEU A 386 -29.61 -13.35 -4.82
N LYS A 387 -28.54 -12.55 -4.91
CA LYS A 387 -28.64 -11.10 -5.15
C LYS A 387 -29.27 -10.78 -6.51
N GLN A 388 -28.90 -11.52 -7.56
CA GLN A 388 -29.49 -11.35 -8.89
C GLN A 388 -30.97 -11.72 -8.90
N ALA A 389 -31.36 -12.82 -8.23
CA ALA A 389 -32.76 -13.21 -8.08
C ALA A 389 -33.57 -12.16 -7.31
N GLU A 390 -33.01 -11.58 -6.23
CA GLU A 390 -33.67 -10.50 -5.49
C GLU A 390 -33.86 -9.24 -6.33
N GLN A 391 -32.84 -8.87 -7.14
CA GLN A 391 -32.95 -7.74 -8.08
C GLN A 391 -34.03 -7.96 -9.13
N GLN A 392 -34.11 -9.17 -9.70
CA GLN A 392 -35.17 -9.52 -10.66
C GLN A 392 -36.56 -9.44 -10.01
N GLN A 393 -36.71 -9.90 -8.78
CA GLN A 393 -37.98 -9.77 -8.05
C GLN A 393 -38.36 -8.31 -7.78
N ARG A 394 -37.38 -7.43 -7.49
CA ARG A 394 -37.64 -5.99 -7.33
C ARG A 394 -38.10 -5.35 -8.64
N ILE A 395 -37.45 -5.67 -9.75
CA ILE A 395 -37.85 -5.19 -11.09
C ILE A 395 -39.28 -5.62 -11.41
N LEU A 396 -39.63 -6.89 -11.20
CA LEU A 396 -40.98 -7.40 -11.44
C LEU A 396 -42.03 -6.70 -10.56
N LYS A 397 -41.72 -6.41 -9.29
CA LYS A 397 -42.62 -5.65 -8.41
C LYS A 397 -42.81 -4.21 -8.87
N GLU A 398 -41.73 -3.54 -9.27
CA GLU A 398 -41.80 -2.17 -9.80
C GLU A 398 -42.57 -2.11 -11.12
N GLU A 399 -42.43 -3.10 -12.00
CA GLU A 399 -43.21 -3.22 -13.23
C GLU A 399 -44.70 -3.45 -12.94
N GLN A 400 -45.03 -4.31 -11.98
CA GLN A 400 -46.41 -4.51 -11.53
C GLN A 400 -47.00 -3.21 -10.95
N GLU A 401 -46.24 -2.46 -10.14
CA GLU A 401 -46.69 -1.17 -9.63
C GLU A 401 -46.89 -0.13 -10.74
N LYS A 402 -45.99 -0.07 -11.73
CA LYS A 402 -46.14 0.82 -12.89
C LYS A 402 -47.36 0.45 -13.70
N ALA A 403 -47.58 -0.83 -13.97
CA ALA A 403 -48.77 -1.33 -14.67
C ALA A 403 -50.05 -0.99 -13.89
N GLN A 404 -50.06 -1.12 -12.56
CA GLN A 404 -51.21 -0.73 -11.74
C GLN A 404 -51.45 0.79 -11.76
N ARG A 405 -50.39 1.61 -11.72
CA ARG A 405 -50.52 3.08 -11.82
C ARG A 405 -51.03 3.50 -13.20
N GLU A 406 -50.54 2.87 -14.25
CA GLU A 406 -51.00 3.13 -15.62
C GLU A 406 -52.44 2.66 -15.82
N ALA A 407 -52.83 1.49 -15.31
CA ALA A 407 -54.21 1.01 -15.34
C ALA A 407 -55.15 1.98 -14.60
N LYS A 408 -54.80 2.41 -13.38
CA LYS A 408 -55.57 3.43 -12.64
C LYS A 408 -55.65 4.76 -13.40
N ARG A 409 -54.60 5.14 -14.11
CA ARG A 409 -54.59 6.35 -14.95
C ARG A 409 -55.52 6.18 -16.15
N ARG A 410 -55.49 5.05 -16.85
CA ARG A 410 -56.41 4.75 -17.96
C ARG A 410 -57.85 4.69 -17.49
N GLU A 411 -58.13 4.06 -16.35
CA GLU A 411 -59.45 4.08 -15.72
C GLU A 411 -59.90 5.51 -15.38
N ALA A 412 -59.01 6.35 -14.83
CA ALA A 412 -59.33 7.74 -14.55
C ALA A 412 -59.55 8.58 -15.82
N GLU A 413 -58.81 8.30 -16.90
CA GLU A 413 -59.01 8.92 -18.22
C GLU A 413 -60.31 8.44 -18.87
N GLU A 414 -60.66 7.16 -18.76
CA GLU A 414 -61.94 6.60 -19.20
C GLU A 414 -63.12 7.16 -18.40
N ILE A 415 -62.98 7.30 -17.08
CA ILE A 415 -63.98 7.97 -16.24
C ILE A 415 -64.12 9.42 -16.67
N LYS A 416 -63.02 10.16 -16.87
CA LYS A 416 -63.05 11.54 -17.37
C LYS A 416 -63.67 11.64 -18.77
N HIS A 417 -63.39 10.69 -19.65
CA HIS A 417 -63.95 10.66 -21.00
C HIS A 417 -65.45 10.33 -20.95
N ARG A 418 -65.85 9.37 -20.11
CA ARG A 418 -67.25 9.00 -19.88
C ARG A 418 -68.03 10.11 -19.20
N ASP A 419 -67.44 10.79 -18.23
CA ASP A 419 -68.00 11.97 -17.57
C ASP A 419 -68.00 13.18 -18.49
N GLY A 420 -67.03 13.29 -19.41
CA GLY A 420 -67.00 14.27 -20.49
C GLY A 420 -68.12 14.03 -21.48
N LEU A 421 -68.35 12.79 -21.90
CA LEU A 421 -69.48 12.40 -22.75
C LEU A 421 -70.80 12.60 -22.02
N ARG A 422 -70.90 12.24 -20.74
CA ARG A 422 -72.06 12.55 -19.91
C ARG A 422 -72.24 14.04 -19.75
N ARG A 423 -71.19 14.85 -19.61
CA ARG A 423 -71.29 16.31 -19.60
C ARG A 423 -71.65 16.88 -20.95
N ILE A 424 -71.30 16.24 -22.06
CA ILE A 424 -71.72 16.64 -23.41
C ILE A 424 -73.17 16.23 -23.64
N GLU A 425 -73.62 15.07 -23.16
CA GLU A 425 -75.02 14.64 -23.17
C GLU A 425 -75.85 15.49 -22.21
N GLN A 426 -75.36 15.75 -21.00
CA GLN A 426 -75.94 16.67 -20.03
C GLN A 426 -75.91 18.08 -20.61
N ALA A 427 -74.86 18.52 -21.31
CA ALA A 427 -74.83 19.80 -22.03
C ALA A 427 -75.66 19.79 -23.31
N LYS A 428 -76.04 18.64 -23.87
CA LYS A 428 -77.02 18.52 -24.97
C LYS A 428 -78.45 18.51 -24.43
N ILE A 429 -78.68 17.92 -23.26
CA ILE A 429 -79.92 18.00 -22.49
C ILE A 429 -80.06 19.41 -21.90
N ASP A 430 -78.97 20.00 -21.45
CA ASP A 430 -78.83 21.36 -20.94
C ASP A 430 -78.70 22.36 -22.08
N ALA A 431 -78.38 21.99 -23.33
CA ALA A 431 -78.56 22.85 -24.50
C ALA A 431 -79.93 22.64 -25.16
N ALA A 432 -80.60 21.51 -24.89
CA ALA A 432 -82.01 21.32 -25.18
C ALA A 432 -82.90 22.01 -24.14
N SER A 433 -82.44 22.18 -22.90
CA SER A 433 -83.12 22.87 -21.80
C SER A 433 -82.66 24.33 -21.64
N ILE A 434 -81.38 24.63 -21.89
CA ILE A 434 -80.87 25.95 -22.29
C ILE A 434 -80.95 25.99 -23.81
N LYS A 435 -82.19 26.14 -24.28
CA LYS A 435 -82.46 27.18 -25.27
C LYS A 435 -81.66 28.42 -24.87
N ILE A 436 -80.46 28.60 -25.41
CA ILE A 436 -80.10 29.93 -25.83
C ILE A 436 -81.01 30.15 -27.03
N GLN A 437 -82.22 30.64 -26.76
CA GLN A 437 -82.99 31.43 -27.71
C GLN A 437 -82.08 32.58 -28.13
N ILE A 438 -81.23 32.34 -29.12
CA ILE A 438 -81.06 33.37 -30.13
C ILE A 438 -82.22 33.09 -31.07
N ASP A 439 -83.33 33.78 -30.87
CA ASP A 439 -84.46 33.69 -31.77
C ASP A 439 -83.93 33.95 -33.18
N PRO A 440 -84.12 33.04 -34.16
CA PRO A 440 -83.71 33.29 -35.54
C PRO A 440 -84.44 34.51 -36.14
N ASP A 441 -85.52 34.98 -35.51
CA ASP A 441 -86.23 36.23 -35.85
C ASP A 441 -85.58 37.52 -35.29
N LEU A 442 -84.61 37.43 -34.37
CA LEU A 442 -83.86 38.60 -33.86
C LEU A 442 -82.57 38.89 -34.66
N LEU A 443 -82.11 37.95 -35.48
CA LEU A 443 -81.04 38.16 -36.47
C LEU A 443 -81.55 38.36 -37.89
N ALA A 444 -82.84 38.14 -38.14
CA ALA A 444 -83.49 38.51 -39.39
C ALA A 444 -83.88 40.01 -39.35
N GLY A 445 -82.89 40.90 -39.50
CA GLY A 445 -83.13 42.33 -39.70
C GLY A 445 -82.38 43.31 -38.79
N GLN A 446 -81.43 42.85 -37.97
CA GLN A 446 -80.55 43.75 -37.22
C GLN A 446 -79.26 44.05 -37.98
N ASP A 447 -78.81 45.30 -37.89
CA ASP A 447 -77.58 45.77 -38.52
C ASP A 447 -76.36 44.96 -38.06
N PRO A 448 -75.40 44.68 -38.96
CA PRO A 448 -74.22 43.85 -38.68
C PRO A 448 -73.41 44.34 -37.46
N ASP A 449 -73.43 45.64 -37.18
CA ASP A 449 -72.74 46.25 -36.04
C ASP A 449 -73.32 45.82 -34.68
N ALA A 450 -74.60 45.48 -34.60
CA ALA A 450 -75.24 45.01 -33.36
C ALA A 450 -74.80 43.58 -33.02
N ILE A 451 -74.61 42.74 -34.03
CA ILE A 451 -74.12 41.36 -33.88
C ILE A 451 -72.65 41.38 -33.47
N GLU A 452 -71.85 42.26 -34.06
CA GLU A 452 -70.44 42.41 -33.68
C GLU A 452 -70.28 42.89 -32.23
N ASN A 453 -71.12 43.83 -31.79
CA ASN A 453 -71.14 44.28 -30.39
C ASN A 453 -71.55 43.17 -29.41
N TYR A 454 -72.48 42.28 -29.78
CA TYR A 454 -72.85 41.13 -28.96
C TYR A 454 -71.71 40.11 -28.84
N ILE A 455 -71.04 39.79 -29.95
CA ILE A 455 -69.88 38.88 -29.96
C ILE A 455 -68.73 39.47 -29.14
N LYS A 456 -68.50 40.78 -29.24
CA LYS A 456 -67.49 41.49 -28.47
C LYS A 456 -67.80 41.44 -26.97
N ALA A 457 -69.04 41.70 -26.57
CA ALA A 457 -69.48 41.59 -25.18
C ALA A 457 -69.29 40.17 -24.62
N LYS A 458 -69.55 39.13 -25.42
CA LYS A 458 -69.31 37.74 -25.02
C LYS A 458 -67.82 37.37 -24.92
N ARG A 459 -66.97 37.88 -25.80
CA ARG A 459 -65.51 37.74 -25.67
C ARG A 459 -64.99 38.43 -24.42
N ASP A 460 -65.49 39.63 -24.12
CA ASP A 460 -65.11 40.36 -22.91
C ASP A 460 -65.55 39.63 -21.63
N GLU A 461 -66.71 38.97 -21.65
CA GLU A 461 -67.17 38.10 -20.55
C GLU A 461 -66.25 36.88 -20.35
N ILE A 462 -65.79 36.23 -21.43
CA ILE A 462 -64.85 35.11 -21.38
C ILE A 462 -63.47 35.57 -20.89
N ASN A 463 -62.97 36.69 -21.40
CA ASN A 463 -61.69 37.27 -20.99
C ASN A 463 -61.72 37.66 -19.50
N LYS A 464 -62.84 38.17 -19.01
CA LYS A 464 -63.03 38.48 -17.58
C LYS A 464 -62.99 37.20 -16.73
N LYS A 465 -63.68 36.13 -17.15
CA LYS A 465 -63.62 34.82 -16.46
C LYS A 465 -62.20 34.25 -16.43
N ALA A 466 -61.45 34.34 -17.54
CA ALA A 466 -60.06 33.91 -17.58
C ALA A 466 -59.16 34.71 -16.63
N LEU A 467 -59.38 36.03 -16.50
CA LEU A 467 -58.66 36.88 -15.54
C LEU A 467 -58.98 36.52 -14.08
N ASP A 468 -60.24 36.20 -13.78
CA ASP A 468 -60.68 35.77 -12.46
C ASP A 468 -60.08 34.38 -12.10
N GLU A 469 -60.03 33.44 -13.06
CA GLU A 469 -59.36 32.14 -12.91
C GLU A 469 -57.85 32.31 -12.68
N ASP A 470 -57.17 33.19 -13.43
CA ASP A 470 -55.76 33.50 -13.24
C ASP A 470 -55.47 34.13 -11.87
N ALA A 471 -56.42 34.88 -11.30
CA ALA A 471 -56.32 35.42 -9.96
C ALA A 471 -56.45 34.30 -8.91
N GLU A 472 -57.35 33.35 -9.12
CA GLU A 472 -57.51 32.17 -8.26
C GLU A 472 -56.27 31.27 -8.28
N VAL A 473 -55.72 31.00 -9.47
CA VAL A 473 -54.46 30.23 -9.61
C VAL A 473 -53.31 30.94 -8.90
N ARG A 474 -53.19 32.26 -9.01
CA ARG A 474 -52.17 33.03 -8.27
C ARG A 474 -52.35 32.93 -6.75
N ASN A 475 -53.59 32.90 -6.25
CA ASN A 475 -53.85 32.71 -4.82
C ASN A 475 -53.50 31.28 -4.36
N LEU A 476 -53.79 30.27 -5.17
CA LEU A 476 -53.39 28.88 -4.90
C LEU A 476 -51.86 28.71 -4.89
N MET A 477 -51.14 29.37 -5.80
CA MET A 477 -49.68 29.37 -5.81
C MET A 477 -49.10 29.99 -4.53
N LYS A 478 -49.64 31.14 -4.08
CA LYS A 478 -49.23 31.75 -2.80
C LYS A 478 -49.49 30.80 -1.62
N ASN A 479 -50.66 30.15 -1.57
CA ASN A 479 -50.98 29.19 -0.53
C ASN A 479 -50.04 27.97 -0.54
N ARG A 480 -49.67 27.48 -1.73
CA ARG A 480 -48.67 26.43 -1.87
C ARG A 480 -47.31 26.86 -1.30
N ASP A 481 -46.85 28.06 -1.59
CA ASP A 481 -45.59 28.58 -1.08
C ASP A 481 -45.60 28.72 0.46
N PHE A 482 -46.72 29.17 1.04
CA PHE A 482 -46.90 29.20 2.49
C PHE A 482 -46.83 27.81 3.11
N LEU A 483 -47.50 26.81 2.51
CA LEU A 483 -47.45 25.43 2.98
C LEU A 483 -46.05 24.83 2.88
N VAL A 484 -45.33 25.08 1.78
CA VAL A 484 -43.94 24.62 1.62
C VAL A 484 -43.02 25.26 2.65
N ARG A 485 -43.20 26.55 2.96
CA ARG A 485 -42.45 27.24 4.01
C ARG A 485 -42.73 26.66 5.39
N ALA A 486 -44.01 26.44 5.73
CA ALA A 486 -44.40 25.82 7.00
C ALA A 486 -43.86 24.39 7.15
N LEU A 487 -43.86 23.59 6.07
CA LEU A 487 -43.26 22.25 6.07
C LEU A 487 -41.74 22.31 6.28
N ARG A 488 -41.03 23.25 5.64
CA ARG A 488 -39.59 23.45 5.87
C ARG A 488 -39.30 23.88 7.30
N GLU A 489 -40.08 24.80 7.85
CA GLU A 489 -39.95 25.24 9.24
C GLU A 489 -40.17 24.09 10.24
N ARG A 490 -41.06 23.13 9.90
CA ARG A 490 -41.27 21.92 10.68
C ARG A 490 -40.13 20.90 10.54
N GLU A 491 -39.55 20.73 9.35
CA GLU A 491 -38.44 19.80 9.10
C GLU A 491 -37.09 20.28 9.64
N LEU A 492 -36.86 21.60 9.69
CA LEU A 492 -35.57 22.18 10.04
C LEU A 492 -35.05 21.72 11.42
N PRO A 493 -35.87 21.71 12.49
CA PRO A 493 -35.47 21.21 13.80
C PRO A 493 -35.09 19.73 13.78
N GLU A 494 -35.80 18.90 13.01
CA GLU A 494 -35.51 17.47 12.88
C GLU A 494 -34.17 17.24 12.16
N ARG A 495 -33.89 18.00 11.10
CA ARG A 495 -32.59 17.97 10.41
C ARG A 495 -31.44 18.39 11.33
N VAL A 496 -31.64 19.45 12.13
CA VAL A 496 -30.64 19.88 13.12
C VAL A 496 -30.42 18.82 14.19
N LYS A 497 -31.48 18.17 14.70
CA LYS A 497 -31.35 17.05 15.65
C LYS A 497 -30.61 15.86 15.04
N PHE A 498 -30.92 15.50 13.79
CA PHE A 498 -30.25 14.42 13.07
C PHE A 498 -28.77 14.71 12.86
N GLN A 499 -28.43 15.94 12.45
CA GLN A 499 -27.04 16.36 12.26
C GLN A 499 -26.25 16.33 13.58
N LYS A 500 -26.83 16.86 14.67
CA LYS A 500 -26.23 16.76 16.01
C LYS A 500 -26.02 15.32 16.46
N SER A 501 -26.99 14.43 16.19
CA SER A 501 -26.85 12.99 16.49
C SER A 501 -25.72 12.35 15.67
N LYS A 502 -25.58 12.71 14.40
CA LYS A 502 -24.49 12.24 13.53
C LYS A 502 -23.12 12.72 14.03
N GLU A 503 -23.02 13.99 14.40
CA GLU A 503 -21.80 14.57 14.99
C GLU A 503 -21.45 13.88 16.31
N GLN A 504 -22.43 13.65 17.19
CA GLN A 504 -22.24 12.94 18.45
C GLN A 504 -21.75 11.50 18.22
N LYS A 505 -22.39 10.74 17.32
CA LYS A 505 -21.92 9.38 16.96
C LYS A 505 -20.51 9.38 16.38
N SER A 506 -20.19 10.36 15.54
CA SER A 506 -18.84 10.48 14.96
C SER A 506 -17.79 10.77 16.03
N PHE A 507 -18.13 11.59 17.02
CA PHE A 507 -17.27 11.91 18.16
C PHE A 507 -17.07 10.71 19.08
N GLU A 508 -18.14 9.97 19.40
CA GLU A 508 -18.08 8.73 20.18
C GLU A 508 -17.21 7.67 19.48
N ASN A 509 -17.39 7.48 18.17
CA ASN A 509 -16.53 6.60 17.36
C ASN A 509 -15.06 7.03 17.38
N TYR A 510 -14.80 8.32 17.23
CA TYR A 510 -13.43 8.84 17.32
C TYR A 510 -12.80 8.58 18.69
N GLN A 511 -13.55 8.79 19.79
CA GLN A 511 -13.07 8.47 21.13
C GLN A 511 -12.80 6.97 21.31
N ALA A 512 -13.69 6.11 20.84
CA ALA A 512 -13.51 4.65 20.91
C ALA A 512 -12.25 4.19 20.15
N VAL A 513 -12.04 4.70 18.93
CA VAL A 513 -10.83 4.41 18.13
C VAL A 513 -9.57 4.93 18.83
N LYS A 514 -9.61 6.15 19.39
CA LYS A 514 -8.49 6.73 20.13
C LYS A 514 -8.13 5.87 21.36
N GLN A 515 -9.13 5.42 22.13
CA GLN A 515 -8.93 4.56 23.29
C GLN A 515 -8.38 3.18 22.90
N SER A 516 -8.92 2.57 21.85
CA SER A 516 -8.45 1.29 21.31
C SER A 516 -6.98 1.38 20.86
N ARG A 517 -6.60 2.44 20.14
CA ARG A 517 -5.20 2.70 19.75
C ARG A 517 -4.28 2.86 20.96
N LEU A 518 -4.72 3.57 21.98
CA LEU A 518 -3.95 3.77 23.21
C LEU A 518 -3.76 2.45 23.98
N GLN A 519 -4.79 1.62 24.06
CA GLN A 519 -4.70 0.27 24.65
C GLN A 519 -3.77 -0.65 23.85
N ALA A 520 -3.84 -0.62 22.51
CA ALA A 520 -2.93 -1.38 21.65
C ALA A 520 -1.47 -0.94 21.84
N HIS A 521 -1.22 0.37 21.94
CA HIS A 521 0.11 0.89 22.22
C HIS A 521 0.62 0.47 23.61
N LYS A 522 -0.23 0.50 24.65
CA LYS A 522 0.11 0.00 25.99
C LYS A 522 0.52 -1.47 25.96
N LYS A 523 -0.31 -2.34 25.34
CA LYS A 523 0.00 -3.77 25.19
C LYS A 523 1.31 -4.01 24.44
N LYS A 524 1.57 -3.25 23.37
CA LYS A 524 2.82 -3.35 22.61
C LYS A 524 4.03 -2.91 23.45
N TRP A 525 3.89 -1.83 24.23
CA TRP A 525 4.93 -1.38 25.13
C TRP A 525 5.22 -2.40 26.24
N GLU A 526 4.18 -2.99 26.84
CA GLU A 526 4.32 -4.07 27.83
C GLU A 526 5.05 -5.29 27.25
N GLN A 527 4.71 -5.69 26.02
CA GLN A 527 5.43 -6.76 25.32
C GLN A 527 6.90 -6.44 25.11
N LEU A 528 7.22 -5.22 24.64
CA LEU A 528 8.60 -4.78 24.45
C LEU A 528 9.36 -4.67 25.76
N PHE A 529 8.70 -4.23 26.83
CA PHE A 529 9.28 -4.15 28.16
C PHE A 529 9.60 -5.54 28.70
N ASN A 530 8.68 -6.49 28.58
CA ASN A 530 8.92 -7.89 28.97
C ASN A 530 10.05 -8.53 28.15
N LEU A 531 10.08 -8.28 26.83
CA LEU A 531 11.19 -8.73 25.98
C LEU A 531 12.52 -8.13 26.44
N LYS A 532 12.55 -6.84 26.77
CA LYS A 532 13.76 -6.18 27.29
C LYS A 532 14.21 -6.79 28.62
N GLN A 533 13.29 -7.11 29.52
CA GLN A 533 13.61 -7.82 30.77
C GLN A 533 14.18 -9.22 30.51
N HIS A 534 13.69 -9.95 29.52
CA HIS A 534 14.25 -11.25 29.13
C HIS A 534 15.60 -11.16 28.42
N ILE A 535 15.83 -10.10 27.63
CA ILE A 535 17.07 -9.91 26.86
C ILE A 535 18.21 -9.38 27.75
N ALA A 536 17.92 -8.53 28.74
CA ALA A 536 18.93 -7.96 29.63
C ALA A 536 19.92 -8.99 30.25
N PRO A 537 19.49 -10.14 30.82
CA PRO A 537 20.42 -11.14 31.34
C PRO A 537 21.22 -11.84 30.23
N LEU A 538 20.65 -11.99 29.03
CA LEU A 538 21.37 -12.55 27.88
C LEU A 538 22.45 -11.59 27.36
N GLU A 539 22.17 -10.29 27.35
CA GLU A 539 23.16 -9.26 27.03
C GLU A 539 24.29 -9.25 28.07
N GLN A 540 23.98 -9.33 29.36
CA GLN A 540 24.98 -9.44 30.42
C GLN A 540 25.83 -10.71 30.26
N TYR A 541 25.21 -11.85 29.94
CA TYR A 541 25.94 -13.10 29.68
C TYR A 541 26.85 -12.99 28.45
N ALA A 542 26.35 -12.40 27.36
CA ALA A 542 27.13 -12.19 26.15
C ALA A 542 28.31 -11.26 26.40
N GLN A 543 28.11 -10.18 27.15
CA GLN A 543 29.18 -9.25 27.53
C GLN A 543 30.25 -9.93 28.39
N ALA A 544 29.84 -10.69 29.41
CA ALA A 544 30.77 -11.47 30.24
C ALA A 544 31.59 -12.46 29.40
N LYS A 545 30.99 -13.08 28.36
CA LYS A 545 31.71 -13.96 27.44
C LYS A 545 32.67 -13.22 26.52
N ILE A 546 32.32 -12.01 26.07
CA ILE A 546 33.23 -11.16 25.31
C ILE A 546 34.44 -10.80 26.17
N ASP A 547 34.21 -10.38 27.41
CA ASP A 547 35.28 -10.00 28.36
C ASP A 547 36.19 -11.20 28.71
N GLU A 548 35.64 -12.42 28.81
CA GLU A 548 36.43 -13.64 28.98
C GLU A 548 37.33 -13.91 27.75
N ILE A 549 36.81 -13.71 26.54
CA ILE A 549 37.55 -13.94 25.29
C ILE A 549 38.63 -12.87 25.09
N THR A 550 38.34 -11.60 25.38
CA THR A 550 39.32 -10.52 25.30
C THR A 550 40.43 -10.72 26.31
N GLY A 551 40.12 -11.08 27.56
CA GLY A 551 41.11 -11.43 28.57
C GLY A 551 42.04 -12.57 28.13
N LYS A 552 41.49 -13.66 27.56
CA LYS A 552 42.29 -14.77 27.00
C LYS A 552 43.18 -14.32 25.84
N ARG A 553 42.69 -13.43 24.97
CA ARG A 553 43.50 -12.88 23.86
C ARG A 553 44.65 -12.03 24.36
N GLU A 554 44.44 -11.22 25.38
CA GLU A 554 45.50 -10.43 26.01
C GLU A 554 46.55 -11.31 26.68
N GLU A 555 46.14 -12.39 27.35
CA GLU A 555 47.07 -13.37 27.94
C GLU A 555 47.93 -14.04 26.85
N ILE A 556 47.32 -14.45 25.73
CA ILE A 556 48.06 -15.00 24.58
C ILE A 556 49.03 -13.97 24.00
N ARG A 557 48.60 -12.72 23.85
CA ARG A 557 49.46 -11.63 23.36
C ARG A 557 50.66 -11.42 24.28
N ARG A 558 50.46 -11.39 25.61
CA ARG A 558 51.56 -11.26 26.58
C ARG A 558 52.54 -12.44 26.50
N LYS A 559 52.05 -13.67 26.36
CA LYS A 559 52.92 -14.85 26.15
C LYS A 559 53.76 -14.72 24.88
N TRP A 560 53.15 -14.27 23.78
CA TRP A 560 53.86 -14.00 22.52
C TRP A 560 54.91 -12.88 22.63
N GLU A 561 54.63 -11.83 23.40
CA GLU A 561 55.59 -10.74 23.64
C GLU A 561 56.79 -11.24 24.46
N ILE A 562 56.57 -12.02 25.52
CA ILE A 562 57.64 -12.65 26.31
C ILE A 562 58.49 -13.61 25.45
N ASP A 563 57.85 -14.49 24.66
CA ASP A 563 58.56 -15.42 23.76
C ASP A 563 59.38 -14.68 22.69
N ARG A 564 58.98 -13.46 22.33
CA ARG A 564 59.70 -12.60 21.38
C ARG A 564 60.90 -11.90 22.03
N GLU A 565 60.82 -11.54 23.31
CA GLU A 565 61.94 -10.93 24.05
C GLU A 565 63.04 -11.96 24.42
N ILE A 566 62.68 -13.24 24.55
CA ILE A 566 63.63 -14.33 24.86
C ILE A 566 64.46 -14.76 23.63
N LYS A 567 63.95 -14.53 22.42
CA LYS A 567 64.63 -14.85 21.15
C LYS A 567 65.45 -13.66 20.65
#